data_AF-A0A453RED5-F1
#
_entry.id   AF-A0A453RED5-F1
#
_cell.length_a   1.000
_cell.length_b   1.000
_cell.length_c   1.000
_cell.angle_alpha   90.00
_cell.angle_beta   90.00
_cell.angle_gamma   90.00
#
_symmetry.space_group_name_H-M   'P 1'
#
loop_
_entity.id
_entity.type
_entity.pdbx_description
1 polymer ?
#
loop_
_entity_poly.entity_id
_entity_poly.type
_entity_poly.pdbx_seq_one_letter_code
_entity_poly.pdbx_strand_id
1 'polypeptide(L)'
;VHSNVLVDMFKSTYEAITKGNPMWNQLVVPTADVYSWDPNSTYIREPPFFKGMSMDPPGPHSIKDAYCLLCFGDCVTTDHISPAGSIHKDSPAAKYLVDHSVKPGDFNSYGSRRGNYEVMMRGTFGNIRIVNKLLDGEPGPKTIHVPTREKLYVYDAAMVLNMGLEVRGTGMQNALCCW
;
A
#
# COMPACT_ATOMS: atom_id res chain seq x y z
N VAL A 1 -21.29 -15.56 35.81
CA VAL A 1 -21.28 -15.63 34.34
C VAL A 1 -22.61 -16.19 33.81
N HIS A 2 -23.04 -17.40 34.22
CA HIS A 2 -24.31 -18.00 33.77
C HIS A 2 -25.59 -17.20 34.09
N SER A 3 -25.56 -16.26 35.04
CA SER A 3 -26.69 -15.37 35.36
C SER A 3 -26.75 -14.10 34.51
N ASN A 4 -25.67 -13.74 33.82
CA ASN A 4 -25.51 -12.46 33.12
C ASN A 4 -25.19 -12.62 31.63
N VAL A 5 -24.81 -13.82 31.20
CA VAL A 5 -24.49 -14.18 29.82
C VAL A 5 -25.38 -15.36 29.46
N LEU A 6 -26.57 -15.04 28.93
CA LEU A 6 -27.63 -16.00 28.66
C LEU A 6 -27.52 -16.54 27.23
N VAL A 7 -27.93 -17.79 27.03
CA VAL A 7 -27.96 -18.44 25.71
C VAL A 7 -28.75 -17.61 24.68
N ASP A 8 -29.84 -16.99 25.11
CA ASP A 8 -30.70 -16.18 24.23
C ASP A 8 -30.02 -14.90 23.75
N MET A 9 -29.03 -14.37 24.49
CA MET A 9 -28.23 -13.23 24.02
C MET A 9 -27.39 -13.61 22.79
N PHE A 10 -26.84 -14.84 22.76
CA PHE A 10 -26.12 -15.33 21.59
C PHE A 10 -27.09 -15.56 20.43
N LYS A 11 -28.18 -16.29 20.66
CA LYS A 11 -29.17 -16.59 19.61
C LYS A 11 -29.67 -15.32 18.93
N SER A 12 -30.11 -14.33 19.71
CA SER A 12 -30.60 -13.05 19.18
C SER A 12 -29.52 -12.26 18.43
N THR A 13 -28.28 -12.24 18.95
CA THR A 13 -27.16 -11.55 18.27
C THR A 13 -26.85 -12.20 16.93
N TYR A 14 -26.74 -13.53 16.86
CA TYR A 14 -26.43 -14.25 15.61
C TYR A 14 -27.56 -14.18 14.58
N GLU A 15 -28.82 -14.19 15.02
CA GLU A 15 -29.98 -13.97 14.13
C GLU A 15 -29.97 -12.57 13.50
N ALA A 16 -29.46 -11.56 14.23
CA ALA A 16 -29.40 -10.19 13.78
C ALA A 16 -28.23 -9.88 12.84
N ILE A 17 -27.19 -10.74 12.73
CA ILE A 17 -26.00 -10.46 11.89
C ILE A 17 -26.38 -10.24 10.42
N THR A 18 -27.33 -11.00 9.89
CA THR A 18 -27.73 -10.92 8.47
C THR A 18 -28.91 -9.98 8.23
N LYS A 19 -29.69 -9.65 9.27
CA LYS A 19 -30.92 -8.87 9.16
C LYS A 19 -30.82 -7.46 9.73
N GLY A 20 -29.81 -7.20 10.55
CA GLY A 20 -29.76 -6.05 11.44
C GLY A 20 -29.41 -4.72 10.78
N ASN A 21 -28.78 -4.72 9.59
CA ASN A 21 -28.35 -3.49 8.92
C ASN A 21 -29.05 -3.31 7.55
N PRO A 22 -30.14 -2.52 7.48
CA PRO A 22 -30.84 -2.25 6.23
C PRO A 22 -29.96 -1.60 5.16
N MET A 23 -29.00 -0.74 5.54
CA MET A 23 -28.09 -0.10 4.59
C MET A 23 -27.16 -1.12 3.93
N TRP A 24 -26.62 -2.07 4.70
CA TRP A 24 -25.81 -3.17 4.16
C TRP A 24 -26.60 -4.03 3.17
N ASN A 25 -27.84 -4.38 3.53
CA ASN A 25 -28.71 -5.24 2.72
C ASN A 25 -29.20 -4.57 1.43
N GLN A 26 -29.15 -3.24 1.35
CA GLN A 26 -29.54 -2.46 0.16
C GLN A 26 -28.40 -2.25 -0.83
N LEU A 27 -27.16 -2.66 -0.50
CA LEU A 27 -26.04 -2.53 -1.42
C LEU A 27 -26.26 -3.39 -2.67
N VAL A 28 -26.20 -2.74 -3.83
CA VAL A 28 -26.27 -3.45 -5.11
C VAL A 28 -24.93 -4.12 -5.38
N VAL A 29 -24.95 -5.44 -5.54
CA VAL A 29 -23.77 -6.24 -5.86
C VAL A 29 -23.90 -6.86 -7.26
N PRO A 30 -22.86 -6.77 -8.10
CA PRO A 30 -22.85 -7.47 -9.39
C PRO A 30 -22.93 -8.99 -9.20
N THR A 31 -23.55 -9.70 -10.15
CA THR A 31 -23.64 -11.17 -10.15
C THR A 31 -22.56 -11.85 -10.98
N ALA A 32 -21.59 -11.09 -11.49
CA ALA A 32 -20.52 -11.61 -12.33
C ALA A 32 -19.45 -12.32 -11.49
N ASP A 33 -18.89 -13.41 -12.02
CA ASP A 33 -17.80 -14.16 -11.38
C ASP A 33 -16.47 -13.39 -11.41
N VAL A 34 -16.30 -12.49 -12.38
CA VAL A 34 -15.10 -11.66 -12.54
C VAL A 34 -15.43 -10.22 -12.15
N TYR A 35 -14.61 -9.65 -11.27
CA TYR A 35 -14.78 -8.28 -10.80
C TYR A 35 -14.57 -7.27 -11.94
N SER A 36 -15.54 -6.38 -12.14
CA SER A 36 -15.46 -5.31 -13.13
C SER A 36 -14.67 -4.14 -12.55
N TRP A 37 -13.37 -4.09 -12.85
CA TRP A 37 -12.49 -3.02 -12.39
C TRP A 37 -12.92 -1.66 -12.95
N ASP A 38 -13.22 -0.71 -12.07
CA ASP A 38 -13.45 0.69 -12.46
C ASP A 38 -12.11 1.45 -12.50
N PRO A 39 -11.66 1.94 -13.67
CA PRO A 39 -10.40 2.68 -13.79
C PRO A 39 -10.40 4.01 -13.00
N ASN A 40 -11.57 4.58 -12.74
CA ASN A 40 -11.72 5.82 -11.98
C ASN A 40 -11.76 5.58 -10.46
N SER A 41 -11.86 4.32 -10.04
CA SER A 41 -11.88 3.99 -8.62
C SER A 41 -10.58 4.37 -7.94
N THR A 42 -10.71 5.09 -6.82
CA THR A 42 -9.60 5.43 -5.93
C THR A 42 -9.52 4.51 -4.71
N TYR A 43 -10.42 3.52 -4.62
CA TYR A 43 -10.49 2.55 -3.51
C TYR A 43 -10.08 1.14 -3.91
N ILE A 44 -10.49 0.69 -5.10
CA ILE A 44 -10.28 -0.67 -5.59
C ILE A 44 -9.63 -0.55 -6.97
N ARG A 45 -8.39 -1.02 -7.11
CA ARG A 45 -7.66 -1.04 -8.38
C ARG A 45 -7.03 -2.39 -8.65
N GLU A 46 -7.02 -2.77 -9.92
CA GLU A 46 -6.40 -4.02 -10.37
C GLU A 46 -4.88 -3.97 -10.16
N PRO A 47 -4.32 -4.83 -9.30
CA PRO A 47 -2.89 -4.81 -9.05
C PRO A 47 -2.10 -5.44 -10.21
N PRO A 48 -0.86 -4.98 -10.48
CA PRO A 48 -0.07 -5.47 -11.59
C PRO A 48 0.63 -6.81 -11.32
N PHE A 49 0.36 -7.49 -10.20
CA PHE A 49 1.13 -8.64 -9.72
C PHE A 49 1.18 -9.82 -10.70
N PHE A 50 0.12 -10.02 -11.47
CA PHE A 50 -0.02 -11.13 -12.41
C PHE A 50 0.28 -10.72 -13.86
N LYS A 51 0.63 -9.46 -14.11
CA LYS A 51 0.98 -9.00 -15.47
C LYS A 51 2.26 -9.69 -15.94
N GLY A 52 2.18 -10.37 -17.08
CA GLY A 52 3.32 -11.10 -17.64
C GLY A 52 3.61 -12.44 -16.97
N MET A 53 2.74 -12.93 -16.08
CA MET A 53 2.91 -14.25 -15.46
C MET A 53 2.73 -15.37 -16.49
N SER A 54 3.71 -16.28 -16.58
CA SER A 54 3.67 -17.49 -17.39
C SER A 54 3.42 -18.73 -16.53
N MET A 55 2.91 -19.80 -17.16
CA MET A 55 2.73 -21.10 -16.50
C MET A 55 4.06 -21.71 -16.05
N ASP A 56 5.12 -21.50 -16.84
CA ASP A 56 6.48 -21.88 -16.49
C ASP A 56 7.20 -20.66 -15.88
N PRO A 57 7.51 -20.67 -14.56
CA PRO A 57 8.20 -19.54 -13.94
C PRO A 57 9.62 -19.42 -14.49
N PRO A 58 10.14 -18.20 -14.75
CA PRO A 58 11.43 -17.99 -15.40
C PRO A 58 12.65 -18.38 -14.55
N GLY A 59 12.42 -18.91 -13.33
CA GLY A 59 13.45 -19.25 -12.36
C GLY A 59 14.02 -18.02 -11.65
N PRO A 60 14.91 -18.22 -10.65
CA PRO A 60 15.57 -17.13 -9.97
C PRO A 60 16.57 -16.41 -10.90
N HIS A 61 16.60 -15.08 -10.84
CA HIS A 61 17.58 -14.26 -11.53
C HIS A 61 18.55 -13.61 -10.53
N SER A 62 19.81 -13.43 -10.94
CA SER A 62 20.79 -12.71 -10.12
C SER A 62 20.51 -11.20 -10.18
N ILE A 63 20.44 -10.57 -9.01
CA ILE A 63 20.38 -9.11 -8.90
C ILE A 63 21.82 -8.57 -8.95
N LYS A 64 22.10 -7.66 -9.89
CA LYS A 64 23.40 -7.01 -10.06
C LYS A 64 23.23 -5.50 -9.93
N ASP A 65 24.27 -4.83 -9.43
CA ASP A 65 24.35 -3.36 -9.35
C ASP A 65 23.17 -2.70 -8.61
N ALA A 66 22.60 -3.39 -7.60
CA ALA A 66 21.51 -2.86 -6.81
C ALA A 66 21.98 -1.77 -5.83
N TYR A 67 21.16 -0.73 -5.68
CA TYR A 67 21.34 0.30 -4.66
C TYR A 67 20.54 -0.02 -3.40
N CYS A 68 21.14 0.27 -2.23
CA CYS A 68 20.43 0.24 -0.97
C CYS A 68 19.46 1.42 -0.90
N LEU A 69 18.14 1.15 -1.00
CA LEU A 69 17.11 2.19 -0.92
C LEU A 69 16.96 2.71 0.52
N LEU A 70 17.07 1.83 1.52
CA LEU A 70 16.82 2.11 2.93
C LEU A 70 17.78 1.31 3.80
N CYS A 71 18.34 1.95 4.82
CA CYS A 71 19.17 1.29 5.83
C CYS A 71 18.62 1.64 7.22
N PHE A 72 18.14 0.65 7.96
CA PHE A 72 17.47 0.88 9.24
C PHE A 72 18.30 0.46 10.46
N GLY A 73 17.88 0.95 11.63
CA GLY A 73 18.27 0.41 12.92
C GLY A 73 17.38 -0.75 13.36
N ASP A 74 17.35 -0.99 14.66
CA ASP A 74 16.52 -2.02 15.26
C ASP A 74 15.06 -1.55 15.43
N CYS A 75 14.16 -2.48 15.75
CA CYS A 75 12.77 -2.19 16.11
C CYS A 75 11.92 -1.53 15.01
N VAL A 76 12.19 -1.82 13.74
CA VAL A 76 11.28 -1.44 12.64
C VAL A 76 10.04 -2.34 12.68
N THR A 77 8.87 -1.75 12.91
CA THR A 77 7.59 -2.46 12.95
C THR A 77 6.90 -2.44 11.58
N THR A 78 5.88 -3.27 11.41
CA THR A 78 5.02 -3.24 10.21
C THR A 78 4.29 -1.91 10.03
N ASP A 79 4.06 -1.13 11.10
CA ASP A 79 3.47 0.20 11.00
C ASP A 79 4.46 1.25 10.45
N HIS A 80 5.77 1.03 10.65
CA HIS A 80 6.79 1.82 9.95
C HIS A 80 6.85 1.48 8.45
N ILE A 81 6.69 0.20 8.11
CA ILE A 81 6.77 -0.30 6.72
C ILE A 81 5.50 0.06 5.94
N SER A 82 4.32 -0.19 6.52
CA SER A 82 3.00 0.01 5.91
C SER A 82 2.07 0.68 6.93
N PRO A 83 2.12 2.02 7.05
CA PRO A 83 1.25 2.75 7.98
C PRO A 83 -0.21 2.52 7.61
N ALA A 84 -1.08 2.38 8.62
CA ALA A 84 -2.53 2.23 8.42
C ALA A 84 -3.33 3.52 8.69
N GLY A 85 -2.69 4.52 9.29
CA GLY A 85 -3.32 5.77 9.74
C GLY A 85 -3.62 6.78 8.63
N SER A 86 -3.81 8.04 9.02
CA SER A 86 -4.15 9.13 8.10
C SER A 86 -3.06 9.40 7.07
N ILE A 87 -3.47 9.75 5.86
CA ILE A 87 -2.55 10.10 4.77
C ILE A 87 -2.10 11.56 4.95
N HIS A 88 -0.79 11.78 5.09
CA HIS A 88 -0.22 13.12 5.25
C HIS A 88 -0.38 13.94 3.96
N LYS A 89 -0.78 15.21 4.06
CA LYS A 89 -1.09 16.09 2.92
C LYS A 89 0.06 16.27 1.91
N ASP A 90 1.29 16.22 2.39
CA ASP A 90 2.49 16.43 1.57
C ASP A 90 3.13 15.11 1.11
N SER A 91 2.46 13.97 1.33
CA SER A 91 2.96 12.65 0.95
C SER A 91 2.75 12.36 -0.54
N PRO A 92 3.54 11.43 -1.12
CA PRO A 92 3.31 10.96 -2.48
C PRO A 92 1.88 10.42 -2.70
N ALA A 93 1.32 9.74 -1.70
CA ALA A 93 -0.04 9.21 -1.75
C ALA A 93 -1.10 10.32 -1.83
N ALA A 94 -0.92 11.41 -1.07
CA ALA A 94 -1.80 12.57 -1.15
C ALA A 94 -1.74 13.24 -2.53
N LYS A 95 -0.54 13.40 -3.10
CA LYS A 95 -0.38 13.94 -4.46
C LYS A 95 -1.15 13.10 -5.48
N TYR A 96 -0.99 11.77 -5.43
CA TYR A 96 -1.74 10.86 -6.29
C TYR A 96 -3.26 10.99 -6.13
N LEU A 97 -3.76 11.11 -4.91
CA LEU A 97 -5.20 11.28 -4.66
C LEU A 97 -5.74 12.61 -5.20
N VAL A 98 -4.98 13.70 -5.04
CA VAL A 98 -5.32 15.01 -5.61
C VAL A 98 -5.32 14.97 -7.14
N ASP A 99 -4.33 14.32 -7.75
CA ASP A 99 -4.26 14.13 -9.21
C ASP A 99 -5.47 13.33 -9.74
N HIS A 100 -6.09 12.51 -8.88
CA HIS A 100 -7.33 11.76 -9.16
C HIS A 100 -8.59 12.47 -8.62
N SER A 101 -8.54 13.80 -8.43
CA SER A 101 -9.66 14.65 -8.02
C SER A 101 -10.26 14.32 -6.64
N VAL A 102 -9.51 13.66 -5.76
CA VAL A 102 -9.91 13.44 -4.36
C VAL A 102 -9.52 14.66 -3.52
N LYS A 103 -10.48 15.20 -2.78
CA LYS A 103 -10.23 16.35 -1.89
C LYS A 103 -9.48 15.90 -0.63
N PRO A 104 -8.65 16.75 0.00
CA PRO A 104 -7.93 16.40 1.23
C PRO A 104 -8.80 15.89 2.38
N GLY A 105 -10.04 16.39 2.51
CA GLY A 105 -11.00 15.89 3.50
C GLY A 105 -11.46 14.45 3.26
N ASP A 106 -11.31 13.96 2.03
CA ASP A 106 -11.79 12.65 1.57
C ASP A 106 -10.64 11.65 1.37
N PHE A 107 -9.41 11.99 1.76
CA PHE A 107 -8.26 11.06 1.67
C PHE A 107 -8.49 9.77 2.46
N ASN A 108 -9.18 9.90 3.60
CA ASN A 108 -9.40 8.80 4.54
C ASN A 108 -8.04 8.25 5.05
N SER A 109 -7.98 7.00 5.52
CA SER A 109 -6.76 6.37 6.02
C SER A 109 -6.12 5.45 4.98
N TYR A 110 -4.81 5.16 5.14
CA TYR A 110 -4.15 4.11 4.36
C TYR A 110 -4.86 2.76 4.52
N GLY A 111 -5.38 2.44 5.71
CA GLY A 111 -6.17 1.24 5.95
C GLY A 111 -7.42 1.16 5.05
N SER A 112 -8.12 2.27 4.85
CA SER A 112 -9.29 2.33 3.97
C SER A 112 -8.95 2.18 2.48
N ARG A 113 -7.70 2.46 2.09
CA ARG A 113 -7.22 2.46 0.71
C ARG A 113 -6.46 1.17 0.34
N ARG A 114 -6.50 0.13 1.17
CA ARG A 114 -5.78 -1.14 0.95
C ARG A 114 -6.13 -1.87 -0.35
N GLY A 115 -7.32 -1.63 -0.91
CA GLY A 115 -7.71 -2.15 -2.23
C GLY A 115 -7.06 -1.43 -3.41
N ASN A 116 -6.30 -0.36 -3.17
CA ASN A 116 -5.65 0.43 -4.19
C ASN A 116 -4.13 0.39 -4.03
N TYR A 117 -3.47 -0.47 -4.83
CA TYR A 117 -2.02 -0.66 -4.78
C TYR A 117 -1.23 0.63 -5.06
N GLU A 118 -1.75 1.56 -5.87
CA GLU A 118 -1.08 2.84 -6.17
C GLU A 118 -0.94 3.72 -4.92
N VAL A 119 -1.96 3.71 -4.05
CA VAL A 119 -1.93 4.43 -2.76
C VAL A 119 -1.00 3.70 -1.79
N MET A 120 -1.07 2.37 -1.73
CA MET A 120 -0.28 1.57 -0.79
C MET A 120 1.21 1.61 -1.09
N MET A 121 1.63 1.53 -2.36
CA MET A 121 3.04 1.68 -2.73
C MET A 121 3.59 3.06 -2.36
N ARG A 122 2.78 4.11 -2.55
CA ARG A 122 3.14 5.49 -2.16
C ARG A 122 3.17 5.71 -0.65
N GLY A 123 2.42 4.91 0.10
CA GLY A 123 2.41 4.90 1.55
C GLY A 123 3.48 4.01 2.18
N THR A 124 4.15 3.17 1.40
CA THR A 124 5.17 2.24 1.91
C THR A 124 6.38 3.04 2.40
N PHE A 125 6.78 2.80 3.65
CA PHE A 125 7.74 3.61 4.40
C PHE A 125 7.34 5.09 4.54
N GLY A 126 6.05 5.40 4.46
CA GLY A 126 5.46 6.73 4.60
C GLY A 126 5.31 7.21 6.05
N ASN A 127 5.75 6.43 7.03
CA ASN A 127 5.63 6.75 8.45
C ASN A 127 6.60 7.87 8.84
N ILE A 128 6.09 8.93 9.48
CA ILE A 128 6.90 10.10 9.89
C ILE A 128 7.96 9.79 10.97
N ARG A 129 7.85 8.65 11.64
CA ARG A 129 8.76 8.23 12.73
C ARG A 129 9.85 7.27 12.25
N ILE A 130 9.83 6.85 10.99
CA ILE A 130 10.84 5.92 10.48
C ILE A 130 12.21 6.60 10.47
N VAL A 131 13.25 5.90 10.92
CA VAL A 131 14.61 6.46 11.01
C VAL A 131 15.51 5.72 10.03
N ASN A 132 15.97 6.43 9.00
CA ASN A 132 16.86 5.90 7.98
C ASN A 132 18.31 6.33 8.26
N LYS A 133 19.21 5.37 8.44
CA LYS A 133 20.64 5.60 8.69
C LYS A 133 21.34 6.29 7.52
N LEU A 134 20.78 6.23 6.31
CA LEU A 134 21.30 6.97 5.15
C LEU A 134 21.13 8.49 5.29
N LEU A 135 20.31 8.96 6.23
CA LEU A 135 20.04 10.37 6.52
C LEU A 135 20.54 10.78 7.91
N ASP A 136 21.67 10.21 8.36
CA ASP A 136 22.29 10.50 9.67
C ASP A 136 21.34 10.34 10.86
N GLY A 137 20.34 9.44 10.73
CA GLY A 137 19.35 9.18 11.78
C GLY A 137 18.19 10.18 11.85
N GLU A 138 18.03 11.05 10.85
CA GLU A 138 16.87 11.94 10.77
C GLU A 138 15.57 11.12 10.62
N PRO A 139 14.55 11.35 11.49
CA PRO A 139 13.26 10.71 11.35
C PRO A 139 12.46 11.30 10.17
N GLY A 140 11.83 10.43 9.40
CA GLY A 140 10.92 10.82 8.34
C GLY A 140 10.90 9.85 7.16
N PRO A 141 9.88 9.93 6.29
CA PRO A 141 9.63 8.99 5.22
C PRO A 141 10.49 9.29 3.97
N LYS A 142 11.79 9.54 4.18
CA LYS A 142 12.73 10.00 3.14
C LYS A 142 13.97 9.11 3.07
N THR A 143 14.64 9.19 1.93
CA THR A 143 15.92 8.53 1.70
C THR A 143 16.81 9.38 0.78
N ILE A 144 18.06 8.98 0.61
CA ILE A 144 18.98 9.57 -0.37
C ILE A 144 18.94 8.72 -1.64
N HIS A 145 18.62 9.34 -2.76
CA HIS A 145 18.79 8.72 -4.06
C HIS A 145 20.28 8.61 -4.38
N VAL A 146 20.83 7.38 -4.38
CA VAL A 146 22.29 7.15 -4.42
C VAL A 146 22.99 7.84 -5.61
N PRO A 147 22.45 7.79 -6.84
CA PRO A 147 23.07 8.46 -7.99
C PRO A 147 23.09 10.00 -7.90
N THR A 148 21.97 10.65 -7.54
CA THR A 148 21.86 12.13 -7.54
C THR A 148 22.22 12.77 -6.20
N ARG A 149 22.30 11.97 -5.13
CA ARG A 149 22.46 12.42 -3.73
C ARG A 149 21.32 13.31 -3.23
N GLU A 150 20.20 13.36 -3.94
CA GLU A 150 19.04 14.12 -3.53
C GLU A 150 18.24 13.38 -2.46
N LYS A 151 17.68 14.15 -1.53
CA LYS A 151 16.80 13.65 -0.50
C LYS A 151 15.35 13.67 -0.99
N LEU A 152 14.79 12.47 -1.19
CA LEU A 152 13.45 12.28 -1.75
C LEU A 152 12.57 11.48 -0.79
N TYR A 153 11.25 11.49 -0.99
CA TYR A 153 10.39 10.48 -0.37
C TYR A 153 10.79 9.10 -0.87
N VAL A 154 10.62 8.07 -0.04
CA VAL A 154 11.03 6.70 -0.38
C VAL A 154 10.41 6.22 -1.69
N TYR A 155 9.11 6.46 -1.88
CA TYR A 155 8.42 6.13 -3.13
C TYR A 155 9.06 6.81 -4.34
N ASP A 156 9.30 8.13 -4.26
CA ASP A 156 9.87 8.89 -5.38
C ASP A 156 11.28 8.40 -5.72
N ALA A 157 12.13 8.15 -4.72
CA ALA A 157 13.46 7.58 -4.91
C ALA A 157 13.41 6.21 -5.61
N ALA A 158 12.47 5.34 -5.21
CA ALA A 158 12.29 4.03 -5.84
C ALA A 158 11.82 4.13 -7.30
N MET A 159 10.95 5.10 -7.63
CA MET A 159 10.47 5.31 -8.99
C MET A 159 11.57 5.85 -9.92
N VAL A 160 12.41 6.78 -9.44
CA VAL A 160 13.52 7.32 -10.24
C VAL A 160 14.56 6.24 -10.53
N LEU A 161 14.88 5.37 -9.55
CA LEU A 161 15.77 4.23 -9.77
C LEU A 161 15.23 3.28 -10.84
N ASN A 162 13.91 3.07 -10.88
CA ASN A 162 13.29 2.19 -11.86
C ASN A 162 13.37 2.76 -13.28
N MET A 163 13.24 4.09 -13.44
CA MET A 163 13.37 4.76 -14.75
C MET A 163 14.81 4.72 -15.31
N GLY A 164 15.82 4.66 -14.44
CA GLY A 164 17.22 4.52 -14.86
C GLY A 164 17.61 3.12 -15.37
N LEU A 165 16.84 2.09 -15.03
CA LEU A 165 17.09 0.70 -15.40
C LEU A 165 16.54 0.32 -16.78
N GLU A 166 15.63 1.11 -17.36
CA GLU A 166 15.10 0.86 -18.71
C GLU A 166 16.13 1.08 -19.84
N VAL A 167 17.26 1.76 -19.56
CA VAL A 167 18.30 2.08 -20.55
C VAL A 167 19.47 1.07 -20.55
N ARG A 168 19.54 0.13 -19.59
CA ARG A 168 20.56 -0.92 -19.58
C ARG A 168 19.88 -2.28 -19.52
N GLY A 169 19.60 -2.81 -20.71
CA GLY A 169 18.83 -4.02 -20.95
C GLY A 169 19.03 -5.12 -19.91
N THR A 170 18.00 -5.34 -19.11
CA THR A 170 17.43 -6.63 -18.70
C THR A 170 16.37 -6.32 -17.63
N GLY A 171 15.18 -6.91 -17.79
CA GLY A 171 13.99 -6.56 -17.03
C GLY A 171 14.17 -6.69 -15.52
N MET A 172 14.03 -5.57 -14.82
CA MET A 172 13.72 -5.55 -13.39
C MET A 172 12.31 -4.97 -13.23
N GLN A 173 11.31 -5.85 -13.36
CA GLN A 173 9.98 -5.58 -12.84
C GLN A 173 9.98 -5.97 -11.37
N ASN A 174 9.64 -5.00 -10.50
CA ASN A 174 9.19 -5.17 -9.12
C ASN A 174 10.23 -5.59 -8.06
N ALA A 175 11.16 -4.67 -7.72
CA ALA A 175 11.96 -4.76 -6.49
C ALA A 175 11.24 -4.25 -5.22
N LEU A 176 9.97 -3.85 -5.30
CA LEU A 176 9.20 -3.32 -4.16
C LEU A 176 8.35 -4.37 -3.43
N CYS A 177 8.38 -5.63 -3.88
CA CYS A 177 7.47 -6.66 -3.36
C CYS A 177 8.23 -7.91 -2.91
N CYS A 178 9.00 -7.79 -1.82
CA CYS A 178 9.44 -8.94 -1.04
C CYS A 178 9.20 -8.66 0.45
N TRP A 179 8.04 -9.10 0.93
CA TRP A 179 7.85 -9.68 2.25
C TRP A 179 7.06 -10.97 2.07
#